data_AF-A0A8T4P7Z1-F1
#
_entry.id   AF-A0A8T4P7Z1-F1
#
_cell.length_a   1.000
_cell.length_b   1.000
_cell.length_c   1.000
_cell.angle_alpha   90.00
_cell.angle_beta   90.00
_cell.angle_gamma   90.00
#
_symmetry.space_group_name_H-M   'P 1'
#
loop_
_entity.id
_entity.type
_entity.pdbx_description
1 polymer ?
#
loop_
_entity_poly.entity_id
_entity_poly.type
_entity_poly.pdbx_seq_one_letter_code
_entity_poly.pdbx_strand_id
1 'polypeptide(L)' 'MEKVDIASLAQLLNAIKDNLEKIEEAQEKNDGELLASVKKEILVFQKKIQEML' A
#
# COMPACT_ATOMS: atom_id res chain seq x y z
N MET A 1 5.17 -21.93 13.04
CA MET A 1 4.80 -20.98 11.98
C MET A 1 3.29 -20.93 11.93
N GLU A 2 2.69 -19.81 12.32
CA GLU A 2 1.29 -19.55 11.99
C GLU A 2 1.16 -19.60 10.46
N LYS A 3 0.08 -20.20 9.97
CA LYS A 3 -0.16 -20.21 8.52
C LYS A 3 -0.45 -18.78 8.11
N VAL A 4 0.46 -18.18 7.35
CA VAL A 4 0.23 -16.89 6.69
C VAL A 4 -1.08 -17.01 5.91
N ASP A 5 -2.03 -16.13 6.20
CA ASP A 5 -3.24 -16.02 5.39
C ASP A 5 -2.88 -15.41 4.03
N ILE A 6 -2.65 -16.29 3.07
CA ILE A 6 -2.25 -15.94 1.70
C ILE A 6 -3.30 -15.04 1.04
N ALA A 7 -4.59 -15.21 1.36
CA ALA A 7 -5.64 -14.38 0.78
C ALA A 7 -5.54 -12.93 1.29
N SER A 8 -5.37 -12.75 2.60
CA SER A 8 -5.14 -11.43 3.20
C SER A 8 -3.84 -10.78 2.69
N LEU A 9 -2.76 -11.57 2.53
CA LEU A 9 -1.50 -11.07 1.97
C LEU A 9 -1.68 -10.58 0.53
N ALA A 10 -2.38 -11.35 -0.30
CA ALA A 10 -2.67 -10.95 -1.68
C ALA A 10 -3.51 -9.67 -1.76
N GLN A 11 -4.49 -9.50 -0.86
CA GLN A 11 -5.29 -8.27 -0.77
C GLN A 11 -4.42 -7.05 -0.42
N LEU A 12 -3.52 -7.19 0.57
CA LEU A 12 -2.61 -6.11 0.96
C LEU A 12 -1.64 -5.72 -0.17
N LEU A 13 -1.11 -6.70 -0.90
CA LEU A 13 -0.24 -6.47 -2.05
C LEU A 13 -0.98 -5.77 -3.20
N ASN A 14 -2.22 -6.17 -3.48
CA ASN A 14 -3.05 -5.47 -4.48
C ASN A 14 -3.34 -4.03 -4.06
N ALA A 15 -3.66 -3.79 -2.79
CA ALA A 15 -3.87 -2.43 -2.29
C ALA A 15 -2.63 -1.54 -2.41
N ILE A 16 -1.43 -2.11 -2.23
CA ILE A 16 -0.16 -1.41 -2.49
C ILE A 16 -0.04 -1.08 -3.98
N LYS A 17 -0.32 -2.04 -4.87
CA LYS A 17 -0.27 -1.81 -6.33
C LYS A 17 -1.19 -0.66 -6.74
N ASP A 18 -2.45 -0.67 -6.31
CA ASP A 18 -3.43 0.38 -6.65
C ASP A 18 -2.98 1.76 -6.15
N ASN A 19 -2.30 1.80 -4.99
CA ASN A 19 -1.75 3.04 -4.46
C ASN A 19 -0.48 3.52 -5.20
N LEU A 20 0.30 2.62 -5.81
CA LEU A 20 1.41 3.04 -6.67
C LEU A 20 0.90 3.78 -7.92
N GLU A 21 -0.20 3.32 -8.51
CA GLU A 21 -0.85 4.00 -9.65
C GLU A 21 -1.32 5.43 -9.26
N LYS A 22 -1.85 5.60 -8.03
CA LYS A 22 -2.22 6.93 -7.51
C LYS A 22 -1.02 7.84 -7.22
N ILE A 23 0.16 7.28 -6.94
CA ILE A 23 1.38 8.10 -6.79
C ILE A 23 1.73 8.76 -8.12
N GLU A 24 1.63 8.02 -9.23
CA GLU A 24 1.89 8.55 -10.56
C GLU A 24 0.91 9.69 -10.88
N GLU A 25 -0.38 9.49 -10.62
CA GLU A 25 -1.40 10.55 -10.78
C GLU A 25 -1.12 11.79 -9.92
N ALA A 26 -0.74 11.60 -8.65
CA ALA A 26 -0.40 12.70 -7.75
C ALA A 26 0.85 13.48 -8.23
N GLN A 27 1.84 12.77 -8.76
CA GLN A 27 3.05 13.37 -9.31
C GLN A 27 2.76 14.16 -10.60
N GLU A 28 1.97 13.61 -11.51
CA GLU A 28 1.54 14.28 -12.75
C GLU A 28 0.79 15.59 -12.45
N LYS A 29 -0.03 15.60 -11.38
CA LYS A 29 -0.82 16.75 -10.95
C LYS A 29 -0.07 17.72 -10.03
N ASN A 30 1.18 17.43 -9.64
CA ASN A 30 1.89 18.12 -8.55
C ASN A 30 1.05 18.22 -7.25
N ASP A 31 0.24 17.21 -6.97
CA ASP A 31 -0.60 17.13 -5.77
C ASP A 31 0.19 16.53 -4.59
N GLY A 32 0.84 17.42 -3.84
CA GLY A 32 1.65 17.02 -2.69
C GLY A 32 0.85 16.42 -1.53
N GLU A 33 -0.43 16.78 -1.38
CA GLU A 33 -1.29 16.27 -0.32
C GLU A 33 -1.72 14.83 -0.62
N LEU A 34 -2.17 14.57 -1.85
CA LEU A 34 -2.46 13.22 -2.32
C LEU A 34 -1.23 12.33 -2.24
N LEU A 35 -0.06 12.83 -2.69
CA LEU A 35 1.19 12.09 -2.63
C LEU A 35 1.57 11.69 -1.19
N ALA A 36 1.40 12.60 -0.22
CA ALA A 36 1.68 12.32 1.18
C ALA A 36 0.69 11.30 1.78
N SER A 37 -0.61 11.45 1.45
CA SER A 37 -1.67 10.55 1.91
C SER A 37 -1.46 9.11 1.40
N VAL A 38 -1.23 8.95 0.10
CA VAL A 38 -1.03 7.64 -0.54
C VAL A 38 0.22 6.93 0.00
N LYS A 39 1.31 7.67 0.22
CA LYS A 39 2.53 7.11 0.85
C LYS A 39 2.26 6.59 2.26
N LYS A 40 1.44 7.30 3.05
CA LYS A 40 1.05 6.87 4.39
C LYS A 40 0.24 5.59 4.36
N GLU A 41 -0.68 5.44 3.41
CA GLU A 41 -1.46 4.20 3.24
C GLU A 41 -0.56 3.00 2.88
N ILE A 42 0.38 3.19 1.96
CA ILE A 42 1.35 2.14 1.59
C ILE A 42 2.14 1.68 2.82
N LEU A 43 2.62 2.61 3.67
CA LEU A 43 3.32 2.28 4.91
C LEU A 43 2.45 1.45 5.87
N VAL A 44 1.15 1.75 5.95
CA VAL A 44 0.21 0.96 6.78
C VAL A 44 0.08 -0.46 6.25
N PHE A 45 -0.03 -0.66 4.93
CA PHE A 45 -0.10 -2.00 4.33
C PHE A 45 1.20 -2.77 4.53
N GLN A 46 2.35 -2.13 4.36
CA GLN A 46 3.66 -2.73 4.60
C GLN A 46 3.81 -3.20 6.05
N LYS A 47 3.36 -2.39 7.02
CA LYS A 47 3.36 -2.77 8.44
C LYS A 47 2.47 -3.99 8.70
N LYS A 48 1.27 -4.03 8.12
CA LYS A 48 0.38 -5.21 8.23
C LYS A 48 1.01 -6.46 7.64
N ILE A 49 1.69 -6.36 6.50
CA ILE A 49 2.41 -7.49 5.90
C ILE A 49 3.52 -7.98 6.85
N GLN A 50 4.29 -7.05 7.45
CA GLN A 50 5.33 -7.41 8.42
C GLN A 50 4.78 -8.10 9.66
N GLU A 51 3.59 -7.73 10.12
CA GLU A 51 2.90 -8.38 11.26
C GLU A 51 2.39 -9.79 10.90
N MET A 52 2.25 -10.12 9.62
CA MET A 52 1.77 -11.43 9.14
C MET A 52 2.90 -12.44 8.85
N LEU A 53 4.15 -11.98 8.73
CA LEU A 53 5.32 -12.80 8.39
C LEU A 53 6.09 -13.23 9.64
#